data_AF-A0A4C2E1P9-F1
#
_entry.id   AF-A0A4C2E1P9-F1
#
_cell.length_a   1.000
_cell.length_b   1.000
_cell.length_c   1.000
_cell.angle_alpha   90.00
_cell.angle_beta   90.00
_cell.angle_gamma   90.00
#
_symmetry.space_group_name_H-M   'P 1'
#
loop_
_entity.id
_entity.type
_entity.pdbx_description
1 polymer ?
#
loop_
_entity_poly.entity_id
_entity_poly.type
_entity_poly.pdbx_seq_one_letter_code
_entity_poly.pdbx_strand_id
1 'polypeptide(L)'
;MSGLYPVPDTRFEYTFRRALNREAERQRTLQWKKMGVVDPLVINQLQKNQPAKVSSYVVCKVVVRDVILMPFVQGVLWTGLLITMRPWLRKMVQNGRKVGTFIYRTVLGTDLIKKKRV
;
A
#
# COMPACT_ATOMS: atom_id res chain seq x y z
N MET A 1 35.53 -18.01 -27.01
CA MET A 1 35.39 -17.82 -25.55
C MET A 1 34.39 -16.69 -25.31
N SER A 2 33.11 -17.01 -25.39
CA SER A 2 32.01 -16.06 -25.15
C SER A 2 31.76 -15.98 -23.65
N GLY A 3 32.34 -14.96 -23.01
CA GLY A 3 32.09 -14.64 -21.62
C GLY A 3 30.62 -14.29 -21.42
N LEU A 4 29.87 -15.22 -20.83
CA LEU A 4 28.50 -14.99 -20.38
C LEU A 4 28.61 -14.17 -19.09
N TYR A 5 28.66 -12.84 -19.21
CA TYR A 5 28.49 -11.97 -18.06
C TYR A 5 27.10 -12.27 -17.47
N PRO A 6 26.99 -12.69 -16.19
CA PRO A 6 25.69 -12.89 -15.58
C PRO A 6 24.99 -11.53 -15.58
N VAL A 7 23.97 -11.39 -16.43
CA VAL A 7 23.13 -10.20 -16.43
C VAL A 7 22.59 -10.09 -15.00
N PRO A 8 22.88 -9.01 -14.27
CA PRO A 8 22.43 -8.88 -12.90
C PRO A 8 20.90 -8.99 -12.92
N ASP A 9 20.37 -9.95 -12.13
CA ASP A 9 18.94 -10.19 -12.03
C ASP A 9 18.21 -8.86 -11.90
N THR A 10 17.24 -8.61 -12.79
CA THR A 10 16.44 -7.41 -12.66
C THR A 10 15.76 -7.47 -11.28
N ARG A 11 15.75 -6.37 -10.53
CA ARG A 11 15.07 -6.30 -9.22
C ARG A 11 13.62 -6.78 -9.31
N PHE A 12 13.01 -6.61 -10.48
CA PHE A 12 11.72 -7.16 -10.83
C PHE A 12 11.70 -8.69 -10.79
N GLU A 13 12.60 -9.38 -11.50
CA GLU A 13 12.64 -10.85 -11.53
C GLU A 13 12.80 -11.46 -10.15
N TYR A 14 13.71 -10.94 -9.34
CA TYR A 14 13.89 -11.41 -7.96
C TYR A 14 12.60 -11.22 -7.12
N THR A 15 12.00 -10.03 -7.21
CA THR A 15 10.77 -9.70 -6.47
C THR A 15 9.59 -10.56 -6.94
N PHE A 16 9.51 -10.80 -8.25
CA PHE A 16 8.48 -11.59 -8.89
C PHE A 16 8.58 -13.07 -8.54
N ARG A 17 9.78 -13.67 -8.65
CA ARG A 17 10.03 -15.05 -8.22
C ARG A 17 9.71 -15.24 -6.74
N ARG A 18 10.07 -14.27 -5.90
CA ARG A 18 9.72 -14.28 -4.46
C ARG A 18 8.22 -14.23 -4.23
N ALA A 19 7.49 -13.39 -4.96
CA ALA A 19 6.03 -13.28 -4.87
C ALA A 19 5.32 -14.56 -5.35
N LEU A 20 5.79 -15.15 -6.46
CA LEU A 20 5.30 -16.43 -6.99
C LEU A 20 5.47 -17.56 -5.98
N ASN A 21 6.68 -17.72 -5.42
CA ASN A 21 6.96 -18.77 -4.44
C ASN A 21 6.05 -18.63 -3.22
N ARG A 22 5.87 -17.40 -2.73
CA ARG A 22 4.98 -17.11 -1.59
C ARG A 22 3.52 -17.44 -1.86
N GLU A 23 2.98 -17.12 -3.04
CA GLU A 23 1.59 -17.45 -3.37
C GLU A 23 1.40 -18.94 -3.66
N ALA A 24 2.38 -19.60 -4.25
CA ALA A 24 2.37 -21.04 -4.45
C ALA A 24 2.35 -21.80 -3.11
N GLU A 25 3.15 -21.37 -2.12
CA GLU A 25 3.12 -21.91 -0.75
C GLU A 25 1.78 -21.65 -0.04
N ARG A 26 1.17 -20.47 -0.23
CA ARG A 26 -0.16 -20.16 0.31
C ARG A 26 -1.25 -21.05 -0.27
N GLN A 27 -1.25 -21.28 -1.59
CA GLN A 27 -2.22 -22.18 -2.20
C GLN A 27 -2.03 -23.61 -1.72
N ARG A 28 -0.79 -24.04 -1.55
CA ARG A 28 -0.43 -25.36 -1.02
C ARG A 28 -0.94 -25.57 0.41
N THR A 29 -0.66 -24.63 1.31
CA THR A 29 -1.14 -24.69 2.70
C THR A 29 -2.67 -24.66 2.78
N LEU A 30 -3.35 -23.93 1.89
CA LEU A 30 -4.81 -23.95 1.79
C LEU A 30 -5.34 -25.30 1.28
N GLN A 31 -4.68 -25.94 0.31
CA GLN A 31 -5.04 -27.28 -0.15
C GLN A 31 -4.86 -28.33 0.94
N TRP A 32 -3.75 -28.28 1.69
CA TRP A 32 -3.50 -29.21 2.80
C TRP A 32 -4.48 -29.05 3.95
N LYS A 33 -4.86 -27.80 4.28
CA LYS A 33 -5.95 -27.53 5.25
C LYS A 33 -7.29 -28.11 4.79
N LYS A 34 -7.60 -28.05 3.48
CA LYS A 34 -8.81 -28.66 2.92
C LYS A 34 -8.79 -30.19 2.95
N MET A 35 -7.61 -30.80 2.91
CA MET A 35 -7.44 -32.26 3.02
C MET A 35 -7.39 -32.76 4.47
N GLY A 36 -7.57 -31.89 5.47
CA GLY A 36 -7.60 -32.29 6.89
C GLY A 36 -6.23 -32.64 7.49
N VAL A 37 -5.13 -32.34 6.81
CA VAL A 37 -3.76 -32.64 7.29
C VAL A 37 -3.28 -31.49 8.17
N VAL A 38 -3.35 -31.66 9.49
CA VAL A 38 -2.95 -30.66 10.49
C VAL A 38 -1.57 -30.96 11.12
N ASP A 39 -0.99 -32.14 10.85
CA ASP A 39 0.26 -32.56 11.48
C ASP A 39 1.53 -31.94 10.86
N PRO A 40 2.40 -31.28 11.66
CA PRO A 40 3.57 -30.55 11.18
C PRO A 40 4.67 -31.43 10.57
N LEU A 41 4.71 -32.73 10.89
CA LEU A 41 5.68 -33.70 10.36
C LEU A 41 5.35 -34.14 8.91
N VAL A 42 4.07 -34.34 8.61
CA VAL A 42 3.58 -34.78 7.29
C VAL A 42 3.68 -33.64 6.27
N ILE A 43 3.47 -32.40 6.72
CA ILE A 43 3.62 -31.18 5.93
C ILE A 43 5.05 -31.04 5.40
N ASN A 44 6.07 -31.29 6.23
CA ASN A 44 7.48 -31.20 5.82
C ASN A 44 7.89 -32.30 4.83
N GLN A 45 7.37 -33.52 4.98
CA GLN A 45 7.64 -34.63 4.06
C GLN A 45 6.95 -34.44 2.70
N LEU A 46 5.69 -33.99 2.69
CA LEU A 46 4.99 -33.62 1.46
C LEU A 46 5.67 -32.42 0.79
N GLN A 47 6.14 -31.44 1.57
CA GLN A 47 6.89 -30.27 1.08
C GLN A 47 8.10 -30.66 0.26
N LYS A 48 8.84 -31.67 0.73
CA LYS A 48 10.04 -32.23 0.12
C LYS A 48 9.76 -33.07 -1.14
N ASN A 49 8.62 -33.77 -1.20
CA ASN A 49 8.30 -34.71 -2.28
C ASN A 49 7.57 -34.09 -3.49
N GLN A 50 6.90 -32.94 -3.32
CA GLN A 50 6.25 -32.25 -4.43
C GLN A 50 6.77 -30.81 -4.52
N PRO A 51 7.61 -30.45 -5.51
CA PRO A 51 7.96 -29.06 -5.75
C PRO A 51 6.67 -28.30 -6.11
N ALA A 52 6.55 -27.07 -5.62
CA ALA A 52 5.39 -26.24 -5.85
C ALA A 52 5.20 -26.05 -7.37
N LYS A 53 4.16 -26.67 -7.94
CA LYS A 53 3.84 -26.50 -9.35
C LYS A 53 3.40 -25.06 -9.55
N VAL A 54 4.27 -24.24 -10.14
CA VAL A 54 3.95 -22.88 -10.57
C VAL A 54 2.95 -22.99 -11.73
N SER A 55 1.67 -23.03 -11.39
CA SER A 55 0.59 -23.04 -12.37
C SER A 55 0.42 -21.64 -12.97
N SER A 56 0.12 -21.55 -14.27
CA SER A 56 -0.11 -20.28 -14.99
C SER A 56 -1.15 -19.38 -14.31
N TYR A 57 -2.09 -19.97 -13.55
CA TYR A 57 -3.06 -19.25 -12.74
C TYR A 57 -2.42 -18.47 -11.57
N VAL A 58 -1.41 -19.05 -10.91
CA VAL A 58 -0.65 -18.38 -9.84
C VAL A 58 0.12 -17.21 -10.41
N VAL A 59 0.72 -17.40 -11.59
CA VAL A 59 1.46 -16.37 -12.31
C VAL A 59 0.54 -15.20 -12.67
N CYS A 60 -0.61 -15.48 -13.31
CA CYS A 60 -1.58 -14.46 -13.67
C CYS A 60 -2.09 -13.69 -12.44
N LYS A 61 -2.41 -14.39 -11.34
CA LYS A 61 -2.86 -13.76 -10.09
C LYS A 61 -1.80 -12.83 -9.49
N VAL A 62 -0.53 -13.26 -9.46
CA VAL A 62 0.57 -12.45 -8.93
C VAL A 62 0.82 -11.23 -9.81
N VAL A 63 0.82 -11.39 -11.14
CA VAL A 63 0.99 -10.27 -12.08
C VAL A 63 -0.13 -9.23 -11.89
N VAL A 64 -1.39 -9.67 -11.88
CA VAL A 64 -2.53 -8.76 -11.71
C VAL A 64 -2.44 -8.00 -10.39
N ARG A 65 -2.08 -8.67 -9.29
CA ARG A 65 -1.99 -8.04 -7.98
C ARG A 65 -0.79 -7.10 -7.84
N ASP A 66 0.40 -7.59 -8.15
CA ASP A 66 1.65 -6.90 -7.79
C ASP A 66 2.09 -5.92 -8.89
N VAL A 67 1.77 -6.20 -10.16
CA VAL A 67 2.18 -5.35 -11.30
C VAL A 67 1.11 -4.37 -11.70
N ILE A 68 -0.18 -4.72 -11.57
CA ILE A 68 -1.28 -3.85 -12.02
C ILE A 68 -1.96 -3.18 -10.82
N LEU A 69 -2.41 -3.97 -9.85
CA LEU A 69 -3.25 -3.45 -8.75
C LEU A 69 -2.44 -2.61 -7.76
N MET A 70 -1.23 -3.01 -7.40
CA MET A 70 -0.38 -2.26 -6.46
C MET A 70 -0.03 -0.83 -6.95
N PRO A 71 0.49 -0.61 -8.17
CA PRO A 71 0.75 0.75 -8.65
C PRO A 71 -0.54 1.54 -8.91
N PHE A 72 -1.63 0.88 -9.32
CA PHE A 72 -2.93 1.53 -9.49
C PHE A 72 -3.46 2.08 -8.17
N VAL A 73 -3.44 1.27 -7.11
CA VAL A 73 -3.86 1.70 -5.76
C VAL A 73 -2.98 2.84 -5.28
N GLN A 74 -1.66 2.77 -5.45
CA GLN A 74 -0.75 3.85 -5.07
C GLN A 74 -1.07 5.16 -5.81
N GLY A 75 -1.32 5.10 -7.12
CA GLY A 75 -1.70 6.27 -7.91
C GLY A 75 -3.04 6.87 -7.47
N VAL A 76 -4.06 6.04 -7.27
CA VAL A 76 -5.39 6.48 -6.81
C VAL A 76 -5.32 7.07 -5.40
N LEU A 77 -4.57 6.46 -4.48
CA LEU A 77 -4.40 6.98 -3.12
C LEU A 77 -3.70 8.34 -3.14
N TRP A 78 -2.63 8.48 -3.93
CA TRP A 78 -1.86 9.72 -3.96
C TRP A 78 -2.63 10.87 -4.60
N THR A 79 -3.32 10.59 -5.70
CA THR A 79 -4.19 11.58 -6.36
C THR A 79 -5.37 11.95 -5.48
N GLY A 80 -6.01 10.98 -4.82
CA GLY A 80 -7.08 11.23 -3.84
C GLY A 80 -6.62 12.08 -2.65
N LEU A 81 -5.42 11.81 -2.13
CA LEU A 81 -4.81 12.62 -1.07
C LEU A 81 -4.59 14.07 -1.53
N LEU A 82 -4.06 14.28 -2.73
CA LEU A 82 -3.84 15.63 -3.27
C LEU A 82 -5.15 16.39 -3.49
N ILE A 83 -6.19 15.72 -4.00
CA ILE A 83 -7.51 16.32 -4.20
C ILE A 83 -8.12 16.75 -2.86
N THR A 84 -8.01 15.91 -1.83
CA THR A 84 -8.54 16.21 -0.48
C THR A 84 -7.73 17.27 0.26
N MET A 85 -6.44 17.42 -0.04
CA MET A 85 -5.58 18.44 0.56
C MET A 85 -6.03 19.87 0.20
N ARG A 86 -6.56 20.10 -1.01
CA ARG A 86 -6.96 21.44 -1.49
C ARG A 86 -8.09 22.09 -0.65
N PRO A 87 -9.25 21.44 -0.40
CA PRO A 87 -10.27 22.00 0.49
C PRO A 87 -9.81 22.02 1.96
N TRP A 88 -8.97 21.08 2.38
CA TRP A 88 -8.44 21.05 3.75
C TRP A 88 -7.57 22.27 4.05
N LEU A 89 -6.64 22.62 3.15
CA LEU A 89 -5.81 23.82 3.27
C LEU A 89 -6.65 25.09 3.28
N ARG A 90 -7.71 25.18 2.46
CA ARG A 90 -8.64 26.31 2.49
C ARG A 90 -9.32 26.46 3.86
N LYS A 91 -9.77 25.35 4.47
CA LYS A 91 -10.35 25.36 5.83
C LYS A 91 -9.32 25.77 6.88
N MET A 92 -8.09 25.28 6.78
CA MET A 92 -7.03 25.66 7.72
C MET A 92 -6.67 27.14 7.64
N VAL A 93 -6.58 27.72 6.44
CA VAL A 93 -6.37 29.17 6.27
C VAL A 93 -7.53 29.97 6.85
N GLN A 94 -8.77 29.55 6.63
CA GLN A 94 -9.93 30.23 7.22
C GLN A 94 -9.93 30.18 8.75
N ASN A 95 -9.62 29.02 9.33
CA ASN A 95 -9.51 28.86 10.78
C ASN A 95 -8.34 29.69 11.34
N GLY A 96 -7.20 29.69 10.67
CA GLY A 96 -6.04 30.52 11.03
C GLY A 96 -6.38 32.01 11.00
N ARG A 97 -7.10 32.49 9.99
CA ARG A 97 -7.56 33.89 9.93
C ARG A 97 -8.55 34.22 11.04
N LYS A 98 -9.48 33.32 11.39
CA LYS A 98 -10.42 33.50 12.50
C LYS A 98 -9.69 33.61 13.84
N VAL A 99 -8.77 32.69 14.10
CA VAL A 99 -7.95 32.69 15.33
C VAL A 99 -7.06 33.92 15.38
N GLY A 100 -6.39 34.29 14.29
CA GLY A 100 -5.58 35.50 14.21
C GLY A 100 -6.40 36.77 14.47
N THR A 101 -7.61 36.86 13.90
CA THR A 101 -8.52 37.98 14.15
C THR A 101 -8.97 38.01 15.61
N PHE A 102 -9.27 36.84 16.21
CA PHE A 102 -9.64 36.72 17.62
C PHE A 102 -8.50 37.19 18.54
N ILE A 103 -7.28 36.69 18.33
CA ILE A 103 -6.11 37.10 19.13
C ILE A 103 -5.85 38.60 18.95
N TYR A 104 -5.88 39.11 17.72
CA TYR A 104 -5.68 40.53 17.43
C TYR A 104 -6.70 41.41 18.15
N ARG A 105 -7.99 41.04 18.13
CA ARG A 105 -9.05 41.78 18.83
C ARG A 105 -8.91 41.74 20.35
N THR A 106 -8.56 40.58 20.89
CA THR A 106 -8.33 40.39 22.33
C THR A 106 -7.12 41.19 22.81
N VAL A 107 -6.01 41.19 22.07
CA VAL A 107 -4.77 41.90 22.45
C VAL A 107 -4.92 43.41 22.32
N LEU A 108 -5.58 43.90 21.27
CA LEU A 108 -5.77 45.34 21.06
C LEU A 108 -7.01 45.91 21.77
N GLY A 109 -7.80 45.07 22.44
CA GLY A 109 -9.01 45.50 23.13
C GLY A 109 -10.06 46.14 22.20
N THR A 110 -10.01 45.88 20.89
CA THR A 110 -10.92 46.53 19.92
C THR A 110 -12.37 46.08 20.05
N ASP A 111 -12.63 44.94 20.70
CA ASP A 111 -13.99 44.52 21.10
C ASP A 111 -14.55 45.32 22.30
N LEU A 112 -13.74 46.14 22.99
CA LEU A 112 -14.19 47.02 24.08
C LEU A 112 -14.74 48.36 23.56
N ILE A 113 -14.40 48.76 22.33
CA ILE A 113 -14.94 49.96 21.70
C ILE A 113 -16.20 49.58 20.94
N LYS A 114 -17.35 49.68 21.63
CA LYS A 114 -18.68 49.53 21.03
C LYS A 114 -18.82 50.54 19.88
N LYS A 115 -18.70 50.08 18.63
CA LYS A 115 -18.86 50.93 17.45
C LYS A 115 -20.26 51.55 17.47
N LYS A 116 -20.33 52.86 17.72
CA LYS A 116 -21.60 53.61 17.69
C LYS A 116 -22.15 53.50 16.28
N ARG A 117 -23.31 52.86 16.15
CA ARG A 117 -24.05 52.77 14.90
C ARG A 117 -24.52 54.19 14.59
N VAL A 118 -23.98 54.78 13.53
CA VAL A 118 -24.49 56.03 12.93
C VAL A 118 -25.46 55.62 11.83
#